data_AF-A0A662RIT8-F1
#
_entry.id   AF-A0A662RIT8-F1
#
_cell.length_a   1.000
_cell.length_b   1.000
_cell.length_c   1.000
_cell.angle_alpha   90.00
_cell.angle_beta   90.00
_cell.angle_gamma   90.00
#
_symmetry.space_group_name_H-M   'P 1'
#
loop_
_entity.id
_entity.type
_entity.pdbx_description
1 polymer ?
#
loop_
_entity_poly.entity_id
_entity_poly.type
_entity_poly.pdbx_seq_one_letter_code
_entity_poly.pdbx_strand_id
1 'polypeptide(L)' 'MSANPKIENLFIKDIRRKINGVIKVDQDDDDSAYTELDEYVVTQESLRHFGEFFDRYYNAAQTPTD' A
#
# COMPACT_ATOMS: atom_id res chain seq x y z
N MET A 1 40.49 -2.52 -7.29
CA MET A 1 39.43 -2.12 -8.22
C MET A 1 38.20 -1.81 -7.39
N SER A 2 37.73 -0.56 -7.38
CA SER A 2 36.46 -0.22 -6.70
C SER A 2 35.33 -0.63 -7.64
N ALA A 3 34.49 -1.57 -7.22
CA ALA A 3 33.29 -1.92 -7.97
C ALA A 3 32.31 -0.75 -7.84
N ASN A 4 31.92 -0.13 -8.97
CA ASN A 4 30.86 0.86 -8.96
C ASN A 4 29.55 0.15 -8.57
N PRO A 5 28.83 0.63 -7.53
CA PRO A 5 27.57 0.04 -7.14
C PRO A 5 26.58 0.19 -8.31
N LYS A 6 25.90 -0.89 -8.63
CA LYS A 6 24.81 -0.84 -9.60
C LYS A 6 23.60 -0.19 -8.95
N ILE A 7 22.78 0.48 -9.75
CA ILE A 7 21.63 1.25 -9.23
C ILE A 7 20.62 0.35 -8.51
N GLU A 8 20.43 -0.88 -8.97
CA GLU A 8 19.56 -1.86 -8.30
C GLU A 8 19.95 -2.14 -6.85
N ASN A 9 21.23 -1.99 -6.50
CA ASN A 9 21.71 -2.24 -5.13
C ASN A 9 21.32 -1.13 -4.15
N LEU A 10 20.77 -0.01 -4.64
CA LEU A 10 20.31 1.11 -3.80
C LEU A 10 18.88 0.90 -3.28
N PHE A 11 18.14 -0.06 -3.84
CA PHE A 11 16.73 -0.26 -3.56
C PHE A 11 16.50 -1.56 -2.79
N ILE A 12 15.56 -1.51 -1.84
CA ILE A 12 15.15 -2.70 -1.07
C ILE A 12 14.36 -3.66 -1.97
N LYS A 13 13.54 -3.12 -2.88
CA LYS A 13 12.72 -3.89 -3.83
C LYS A 13 13.36 -3.92 -5.21
N ASP A 14 13.05 -4.97 -5.99
CA ASP A 14 13.49 -5.09 -7.38
C ASP A 14 12.99 -3.92 -8.23
N ILE A 15 13.89 -3.17 -8.87
CA ILE A 15 13.56 -2.05 -9.74
C ILE A 15 12.87 -2.47 -11.06
N ARG A 16 12.86 -3.77 -11.40
CA ARG A 16 12.21 -4.32 -12.60
C ARG A 16 10.86 -4.97 -12.32
N ARG A 17 10.38 -4.93 -11.08
CA ARG A 17 9.07 -5.48 -10.71
C ARG A 17 7.95 -4.85 -11.54
N LYS A 18 6.94 -5.65 -11.88
CA LYS A 18 5.78 -5.20 -12.64
C LYS A 18 4.87 -4.41 -11.70
N ILE A 19 4.65 -3.13 -12.01
CA ILE A 19 3.75 -2.24 -11.27
C ILE A 19 2.72 -1.73 -12.27
N ASN A 20 1.44 -1.91 -11.99
CA ASN A 20 0.39 -1.33 -12.77
C ASN A 20 0.04 0.03 -12.17
N GLY A 21 0.23 1.11 -12.93
CA GLY A 21 -0.17 2.45 -12.47
C GLY A 21 -1.68 2.65 -12.31
N VAL A 22 -2.50 1.65 -12.65
CA VAL A 22 -3.96 1.69 -12.62
C VAL A 22 -4.50 0.35 -12.10
N ILE A 23 -5.16 0.39 -10.95
CA ILE A 23 -5.94 -0.75 -10.43
C ILE A 23 -7.37 -0.61 -10.96
N LYS A 24 -7.89 -1.66 -11.59
CA LYS A 24 -9.26 -1.71 -12.10
C LYS A 24 -10.11 -2.60 -11.22
N VAL A 25 -11.34 -2.16 -10.94
CA VAL A 25 -12.27 -2.88 -10.04
C VAL A 25 -12.79 -4.19 -10.66
N ASP A 26 -12.76 -4.26 -11.98
CA ASP A 26 -13.19 -5.39 -12.83
C ASP A 26 -12.05 -6.38 -13.12
N GLN A 27 -10.87 -6.21 -12.51
CA GLN A 27 -9.73 -7.08 -12.69
C GLN A 27 -9.74 -8.20 -11.64
N ASP A 28 -10.28 -9.37 -12.02
CA ASP A 28 -10.30 -10.61 -11.21
C ASP A 28 -8.92 -11.31 -11.18
N ASP A 29 -7.84 -10.57 -10.95
CA ASP A 29 -6.48 -11.10 -10.82
C ASP A 29 -5.99 -10.85 -9.39
N ASP A 30 -6.29 -11.79 -8.50
CA ASP A 30 -5.92 -11.74 -7.08
C ASP A 30 -4.39 -11.57 -6.90
N ASP A 31 -3.58 -12.22 -7.74
CA ASP A 31 -2.12 -12.10 -7.71
C ASP A 31 -1.66 -10.67 -8.05
N SER A 32 -2.36 -10.01 -8.97
CA SER A 32 -2.16 -8.58 -9.24
C SER A 32 -2.55 -7.73 -8.04
N ALA A 33 -3.68 -8.00 -7.38
CA ALA A 33 -4.13 -7.22 -6.23
C ALA A 33 -3.11 -7.25 -5.07
N TYR A 34 -2.57 -8.42 -4.73
CA TYR A 34 -1.53 -8.55 -3.71
C TYR A 34 -0.24 -7.81 -4.10
N THR A 35 0.16 -7.91 -5.36
CA THR A 35 1.36 -7.21 -5.86
C THR A 35 1.22 -5.70 -5.74
N GLU A 36 0.06 -5.13 -6.11
CA GLU A 36 -0.18 -3.69 -5.98
C GLU A 36 -0.31 -3.26 -4.51
N LEU A 37 -0.93 -4.08 -3.66
CA LEU A 37 -1.02 -3.81 -2.22
C LEU A 37 0.36 -3.74 -1.55
N ASP A 38 1.29 -4.62 -1.94
CA ASP A 38 2.66 -4.60 -1.44
C ASP A 38 3.41 -3.31 -1.81
N GLU A 39 3.03 -2.63 -2.90
CA GLU A 39 3.64 -1.37 -3.33
C GLU A 39 3.20 -0.16 -2.49
N TYR A 40 2.11 -0.23 -1.72
CA TYR A 40 1.71 0.86 -0.84
C TYR A 40 2.62 0.98 0.39
N VAL A 41 3.02 2.22 0.71
CA VAL A 41 3.86 2.52 1.87
C VAL A 41 2.99 3.11 2.98
N VAL A 42 2.94 2.41 4.12
CA VAL A 42 2.32 2.94 5.33
C VAL A 42 3.31 3.86 6.05
N THR A 43 2.94 5.13 6.17
CA THR A 43 3.64 6.12 7.00
C THR A 43 3.01 6.23 8.38
N GLN A 44 3.74 6.76 9.35
CA GLN A 44 3.19 7.01 10.70
C GLN A 44 1.94 7.93 10.67
N GLU A 45 1.94 8.94 9.79
CA GLU A 45 0.80 9.83 9.59
C GLU A 45 -0.40 9.07 9.03
N SER A 46 -0.22 8.26 7.97
CA SER A 46 -1.31 7.46 7.39
C SER A 46 -1.89 6.48 8.40
N LEU A 47 -1.05 5.84 9.22
CA LEU A 47 -1.49 4.92 10.26
C LEU A 47 -2.34 5.63 11.32
N ARG A 48 -1.93 6.84 11.74
CA ARG A 48 -2.70 7.65 12.70
C ARG A 48 -4.09 7.99 12.15
N HIS A 49 -4.16 8.44 10.90
CA HIS A 49 -5.42 8.78 10.26
C HIS A 49 -6.34 7.57 10.07
N PHE A 50 -5.79 6.39 9.73
CA PHE A 50 -6.58 5.17 9.69
C PHE A 50 -7.15 4.81 11.06
N GLY A 51 -6.34 4.90 12.13
CA GLY A 51 -6.82 4.68 13.49
C GLY A 51 -8.01 5.58 13.84
N GLU A 52 -7.85 6.90 13.64
CA GLU A 52 -8.93 7.86 13.92
C GLU A 52 -10.18 7.60 13.07
N PHE A 53 -10.01 7.25 11.79
CA PHE A 53 -11.13 6.91 10.91
C PHE A 53 -11.88 5.69 11.42
N PHE A 54 -11.18 4.58 11.71
CA PHE A 54 -11.82 3.34 12.14
C PHE A 54 -12.45 3.47 13.52
N ASP A 55 -11.84 4.22 14.45
CA ASP A 55 -12.43 4.51 15.75
C ASP A 55 -13.76 5.25 15.60
N ARG A 56 -13.81 6.29 14.77
CA ARG A 56 -15.05 7.04 14.50
C ARG A 56 -16.09 6.18 13.80
N TYR A 57 -15.68 5.43 12.78
CA TYR A 57 -16.55 4.54 12.02
C TYR A 57 -17.19 3.47 12.92
N TYR A 58 -16.38 2.82 13.76
CA TYR A 58 -16.86 1.81 14.70
C TYR A 58 -17.85 2.40 15.71
N ASN A 59 -17.53 3.54 16.31
CA ASN A 59 -18.43 4.20 17.26
C ASN A 59 -19.76 4.61 16.62
N ALA A 60 -19.74 5.11 15.38
CA ALA A 60 -20.94 5.44 14.62
C ALA A 60 -21.78 4.20 14.27
N ALA A 61 -21.15 3.07 13.97
CA ALA A 61 -21.86 1.82 13.71
C ALA A 61 -22.53 1.25 14.97
N GLN A 62 -22.00 1.51 16.17
CA GLN A 62 -22.55 1.04 17.44
C GLN A 62 -23.61 1.97 18.04
N THR A 63 -23.66 3.23 17.62
CA THR A 63 -24.58 4.23 18.16
C THR A 63 -25.62 4.57 17.08
N PRO A 64 -26.89 4.15 17.23
CA PRO A 64 -27.94 4.57 16.33
C PRO A 64 -27.99 6.09 16.26
N THR A 65 -27.89 6.63 15.06
CA THR A 65 -28.17 8.04 14.79
C THR A 65 -29.67 8.17 14.52
N ASP A 66 -30.33 9.14 15.14
CA ASP A 66 -31.75 9.46 14.92
C ASP A 66 -32.08 9.77 13.44
#